data_AF-A0A963HIT1-F1
#
_entry.id   AF-A0A963HIT1-F1
#
_cell.length_a   1.000
_cell.length_b   1.000
_cell.length_c   1.000
_cell.angle_alpha   90.00
_cell.angle_beta   90.00
_cell.angle_gamma   90.00
#
_symmetry.space_group_name_H-M   'P 1'
#
loop_
_entity.id
_entity.type
_entity.pdbx_description
1 polymer ?
#
loop_
_entity_poly.entity_id
_entity_poly.type
_entity_poly.pdbx_seq_one_letter_code
_entity_poly.pdbx_strand_id
1 'polypeptide(L)' 'LINSIKSCNSFSAGQLLMMREIEKRTGKPAAFIETDLVDPRYFSHANVKNRLESYFQMVDQKRSGASLAAA' A
#
# COMPACT_ATOMS: atom_id res chain seq x y z
N LEU A 1 -2.50 0.38 4.27
CA LEU A 1 -1.45 1.10 3.51
C LEU A 1 -0.17 1.11 4.35
N ILE A 2 0.95 0.69 3.79
CA ILE A 2 2.26 0.69 4.44
C ILE A 2 3.13 1.74 3.75
N ASN A 3 3.70 2.65 4.56
CA ASN A 3 4.79 3.52 4.14
C ASN A 3 6.10 2.93 4.68
N SER A 4 6.87 2.29 3.81
CA SER A 4 8.18 1.69 4.14
C SER A 4 9.26 2.76 4.08
N ILE A 5 10.13 2.81 5.10
CA ILE A 5 11.21 3.81 5.19
C ILE A 5 12.52 3.20 4.73
N LYS A 6 13.03 3.64 3.59
CA LYS A 6 14.19 3.04 2.94
C LYS A 6 15.43 3.02 3.84
N SER A 7 15.72 4.11 4.53
CA SER A 7 16.86 4.22 5.46
C SER A 7 16.72 3.36 6.72
N CYS A 8 15.51 2.92 7.09
CA CYS A 8 15.28 2.14 8.30
C CYS A 8 15.12 0.65 7.99
N ASN A 9 16.25 -0.05 7.83
CA ASN A 9 16.25 -1.49 7.50
C ASN A 9 15.46 -2.32 8.51
N SER A 10 15.64 -2.10 9.82
CA SER A 10 14.93 -2.85 10.86
C SER A 10 13.41 -2.69 10.80
N PHE A 11 12.93 -1.52 10.38
CA PHE A 11 11.50 -1.27 10.22
C PHE A 11 10.96 -1.88 8.92
N SER A 12 11.72 -1.73 7.83
CA SER A 12 11.30 -2.11 6.48
C SER A 12 11.47 -3.61 6.19
N ALA A 13 12.36 -4.27 6.93
CA ALA A 13 12.57 -5.71 6.86
C ALA A 13 11.26 -6.47 7.14
N GLY A 14 10.87 -7.31 6.18
CA GLY A 14 9.70 -8.18 6.32
C GLY A 14 8.35 -7.51 6.06
N GLN A 15 8.28 -6.20 5.80
CA GLN A 15 6.98 -5.52 5.59
C GLN A 15 6.18 -6.07 4.40
N LEU A 16 6.86 -6.48 3.31
CA LEU A 16 6.20 -7.13 2.18
C LEU A 16 5.59 -8.49 2.56
N LEU A 17 6.26 -9.23 3.45
CA LEU A 17 5.74 -10.51 3.96
C LEU A 17 4.56 -10.27 4.91
N MET A 18 4.67 -9.29 5.80
CA MET A 18 3.57 -8.87 6.67
C MET A 18 2.35 -8.43 5.85
N MET A 19 2.56 -7.64 4.80
CA MET A 19 1.49 -7.18 3.90
C MET A 19 0.74 -8.37 3.30
N ARG A 20 1.45 -9.33 2.70
CA ARG A 20 0.85 -10.53 2.10
C ARG A 20 0.05 -11.35 3.12
N GLU A 21 0.58 -11.48 4.33
CA GLU A 21 -0.10 -12.23 5.39
C GLU A 21 -1.36 -11.50 5.87
N ILE A 22 -1.33 -10.17 5.99
CA ILE A 22 -2.51 -9.36 6.33
C ILE A 22 -3.57 -9.46 5.24
N GLU A 23 -3.19 -9.36 3.95
CA GLU A 23 -4.12 -9.52 2.84
C GLU A 23 -4.77 -10.91 2.85
N LYS A 24 -3.98 -11.97 3.07
CA LYS A 24 -4.48 -13.34 3.18
C LYS A 24 -5.46 -13.52 4.33
N ARG A 25 -5.14 -12.98 5.52
CA ARG A 25 -5.99 -13.13 6.73
C ARG A 25 -7.27 -12.33 6.68
N THR A 26 -7.22 -11.13 6.09
CA THR A 26 -8.34 -10.18 6.17
C THR A 26 -9.17 -10.12 4.90
N GLY A 27 -8.64 -10.61 3.76
CA GLY A 27 -9.22 -10.40 2.44
C GLY A 27 -9.24 -8.93 1.98
N LYS A 28 -8.69 -8.01 2.79
CA LYS A 28 -8.68 -6.58 2.50
C LYS A 28 -7.47 -6.24 1.65
N PRO A 29 -7.62 -5.40 0.62
CA PRO A 29 -6.49 -5.00 -0.20
C PRO A 29 -5.50 -4.13 0.57
N ALA A 30 -4.22 -4.43 0.45
CA ALA A 30 -3.14 -3.62 0.98
C ALA A 30 -2.43 -2.83 -0.14
N ALA A 31 -1.63 -1.86 0.28
CA ALA A 31 -0.75 -1.10 -0.60
C ALA A 31 0.57 -0.84 0.11
N PHE A 32 1.64 -0.80 -0.69
CA PHE A 32 3.00 -0.60 -0.25
C PHE A 32 3.61 0.57 -1.02
N ILE A 33 4.14 1.54 -0.29
CA ILE A 33 4.85 2.69 -0.83
C ILE A 33 6.19 2.76 -0.09
N GLU A 34 7.29 2.74 -0.84
CA GLU A 34 8.63 2.96 -0.27
C GLU A 34 8.98 4.45 -0.42
N THR A 35 9.35 5.08 0.70
CA THR A 35 9.83 6.46 0.76
C THR A 35 10.98 6.59 1.76
N ASP A 36 11.47 7.81 1.95
CA ASP A 36 12.32 8.16 3.08
C ASP A 36 11.84 9.46 3.73
N LEU A 37 12.14 9.64 5.03
CA LEU A 37 11.74 10.82 5.80
C LEU A 37 12.72 11.98 5.62
N VAL A 38 13.99 11.68 5.35
CA VAL A 38 15.07 12.68 5.34
C VAL A 38 15.90 12.64 4.07
N ASP A 39 15.86 11.55 3.29
CA ASP A 39 16.55 11.47 2.00
C ASP A 39 15.61 11.87 0.84
N PRO A 40 15.77 13.09 0.28
CA PRO A 40 14.89 13.58 -0.78
C PRO A 40 14.99 12.77 -2.08
N ARG A 41 16.06 11.97 -2.26
CA ARG A 41 16.21 11.11 -3.45
C ARG A 41 15.19 9.98 -3.47
N TYR A 42 14.63 9.63 -2.32
CA TYR A 42 13.67 8.54 -2.17
C TYR A 42 12.25 9.04 -1.89
N PHE A 43 12.03 10.36 -1.93
CA PHE A 43 10.70 10.95 -1.80
C PHE A 43 10.31 11.73 -3.06
N SER A 44 9.15 11.37 -3.65
CA SER A 44 8.57 12.09 -4.78
C SER A 44 7.07 12.23 -4.58
N HIS A 45 6.58 13.47 -4.49
CA HIS A 45 5.16 13.78 -4.33
C HIS A 45 4.31 13.16 -5.44
N ALA A 46 4.79 13.23 -6.70
CA ALA A 46 4.08 12.65 -7.84
C ALA A 46 3.97 11.12 -7.73
N ASN A 47 5.06 10.43 -7.34
CA ASN A 47 5.03 8.99 -7.13
C ASN A 47 4.07 8.58 -5.99
N VAL A 48 4.10 9.29 -4.87
CA VAL A 48 3.21 9.01 -3.73
C VAL A 48 1.75 9.24 -4.14
N LYS A 49 1.45 10.38 -4.77
CA LYS A 49 0.10 10.71 -5.25
C LYS A 49 -0.45 9.62 -6.18
N ASN A 50 0.31 9.25 -7.21
CA ASN A 50 -0.13 8.25 -8.18
C ASN A 50 -0.39 6.88 -7.52
N ARG A 51 0.45 6.46 -6.57
CA ARG A 51 0.25 5.20 -5.83
C ARG A 51 -0.99 5.23 -4.94
N LEU A 52 -1.27 6.36 -4.30
CA LEU A 52 -2.50 6.55 -3.51
C LEU A 52 -3.73 6.51 -4.41
N GLU A 53 -3.72 7.22 -5.54
CA GLU A 53 -4.82 7.23 -6.50
C GLU A 53 -5.10 5.82 -7.05
N SER A 54 -4.07 5.10 -7.49
CA SER A 54 -4.23 3.70 -7.94
C SER A 54 -4.75 2.78 -6.84
N TYR A 55 -4.30 2.97 -5.58
CA TYR A 55 -4.81 2.20 -4.45
C TYR A 55 -6.29 2.47 -4.22
N PHE A 56 -6.72 3.73 -4.18
CA PHE A 56 -8.13 4.06 -3.97
C PHE A 56 -9.01 3.55 -5.10
N GLN A 57 -8.57 3.67 -6.35
CA GLN A 57 -9.28 3.10 -7.50
C GLN A 57 -9.49 1.58 -7.36
N MET A 58 -8.45 0.83 -6.96
CA MET A 58 -8.58 -0.61 -6.75
C MET A 58 -9.47 -0.93 -5.53
N VAL A 59 -9.47 -0.12 -4.47
CA VAL A 59 -10.36 -0.31 -3.32
C VAL A 59 -11.81 -0.11 -3.74
N ASP A 60 -12.09 0.94 -4.50
CA ASP A 60 -13.44 1.26 -4.98
C ASP A 60 -13.95 0.20 -5.94
N GLN A 61 -13.12 -0.28 -6.86
CA GLN A 61 -13.47 -1.41 -7.74
C GLN A 61 -13.83 -2.67 -6.94
N LYS A 62 -13.07 -3.01 -5.90
CA LYS A 62 -13.37 -4.16 -5.04
C LYS A 62 -14.66 -3.97 -4.25
N ARG A 63 -14.95 -2.76 -3.78
CA ARG A 63 -16.20 -2.43 -3.08
C ARG A 63 -17.41 -2.51 -4.01
N SER A 64 -17.33 -1.92 -5.19
CA SER A 64 -18.39 -1.97 -6.20
C SER A 64 -18.63 -3.39 -6.72
N GLY A 65 -17.57 -4.17 -6.93
CA GLY A 65 -17.68 -5.59 -7.29
C GLY A 65 -18.30 -6.45 -6.17
N ALA A 66 -17.99 -6.16 -4.90
CA ALA A 66 -18.63 -6.81 -3.76
C ALA A 66 -20.11 -6.43 -3.63
N SER A 67 -20.49 -5.18 -3.95
CA SER A 67 -21.89 -4.74 -3.99
C SER A 67 -22.70 -5.44 -5.08
N LEU A 68 -22.09 -5.76 -6.22
CA LEU A 68 -22.75 -6.50 -7.32
C LEU A 68 -22.90 -7.99 -7.04
N ALA A 69 -21.99 -8.59 -6.25
CA ALA A 69 -22.07 -10.01 -5.88
C ALA A 69 -23.02 -10.28 -4.70
N ALA A 70 -23.42 -9.24 -3.96
CA ALA A 70 -24.32 -9.32 -2.80
C ALA A 70 -25.76 -8.89 -3.10
N ALA A 71 -26.05 -8.45 -4.34
CA ALA A 71 -27.38 -8.10 -4.84
C ALA A 71 -27.91 -9.21 -5.77
#